data_AF-A0ABD5VYA0-F1
#
_entry.id   AF-A0ABD5VYA0-F1
#
_cell.length_a   1.000
_cell.length_b   1.000
_cell.length_c   1.000
_cell.angle_alpha   90.00
_cell.angle_beta   90.00
_cell.angle_gamma   90.00
#
_symmetry.space_group_name_H-M   'P 1'
#
loop_
_entity.id
_entity.type
_entity.pdbx_description
1 polymer ?
#
loop_
_entity_poly.entity_id
_entity_poly.type
_entity_poly.pdbx_seq_one_letter_code
_entity_poly.pdbx_strand_id
1 'polypeptide(L)'
;MTQTTDLADKLAMWIGGGLIILAIPVMGLIVTLTGSMSAMYAYTLGEESGYVLAPALAPEGAEIVASPLFSPNMRAWLIAIGLTIWGLYAIYRVFAPRTPERRKSPAAEPADD
;
A
#
# COMPACT_ATOMS: atom_id res chain seq x y z
N MET A 1 -17.67 20.27 13.59
CA MET A 1 -17.86 18.86 13.24
C MET A 1 -16.50 18.18 13.29
N THR A 2 -16.18 17.51 14.38
CA THR A 2 -14.98 16.67 14.48
C THR A 2 -15.50 15.28 14.79
N GLN A 3 -15.73 14.49 13.74
CA GLN A 3 -15.95 13.05 13.88
C GLN A 3 -14.66 12.48 14.48
N THR A 4 -14.68 12.11 15.76
CA THR A 4 -13.53 11.51 16.42
C THR A 4 -13.36 10.11 15.84
N THR A 5 -12.62 9.99 14.73
CA THR A 5 -12.17 8.71 14.22
C THR A 5 -11.39 8.01 15.32
N ASP A 6 -11.83 6.80 15.66
CA ASP A 6 -11.18 5.98 16.68
C ASP A 6 -9.71 5.74 16.31
N LEU A 7 -8.87 5.47 17.30
CA LEU A 7 -7.44 5.23 17.10
C LEU A 7 -7.21 4.10 16.09
N ALA A 8 -8.01 3.04 16.16
CA ALA A 8 -7.96 1.92 15.22
C ALA A 8 -8.25 2.36 13.78
N ASP A 9 -9.30 3.16 13.58
CA ASP A 9 -9.69 3.69 12.27
C ASP A 9 -8.57 4.60 11.70
N LYS A 10 -7.95 5.42 12.55
CA LYS A 10 -6.82 6.27 12.17
C LYS A 10 -5.59 5.45 11.78
N LEU A 11 -5.20 4.47 12.60
CA LEU A 11 -4.04 3.62 12.31
C LEU A 11 -4.22 2.84 11.02
N ALA A 12 -5.41 2.29 10.77
CA ALA A 12 -5.71 1.56 9.55
C ALA A 12 -5.65 2.46 8.30
N MET A 13 -6.16 3.69 8.38
CA MET A 13 -6.07 4.65 7.27
C MET A 13 -4.64 5.11 7.03
N TRP A 14 -3.95 5.55 8.08
CA TRP A 14 -2.60 6.14 7.95
C TRP A 14 -1.56 5.10 7.58
N ILE A 15 -1.58 3.93 8.22
CA ILE A 15 -0.54 2.91 8.00
C ILE A 15 -0.94 2.00 6.85
N GLY A 16 -2.14 1.42 6.88
CA GLY A 16 -2.60 0.53 5.81
C GLY A 16 -2.74 1.27 4.48
N GLY A 17 -3.48 2.37 4.48
CA GLY A 17 -3.65 3.20 3.27
C GLY A 17 -2.38 3.91 2.85
N GLY A 18 -1.60 4.43 3.81
CA GLY A 18 -0.32 5.06 3.53
C GLY A 18 0.68 4.11 2.87
N LEU A 19 0.80 2.86 3.33
CA LEU A 19 1.69 1.88 2.72
C LEU A 19 1.28 1.52 1.29
N ILE A 20 -0.01 1.37 1.01
CA ILE A 20 -0.49 1.07 -0.35
C ILE A 20 -0.28 2.25 -1.29
N ILE A 21 -0.56 3.49 -0.84
CA ILE A 21 -0.30 4.70 -1.62
C ILE A 21 1.20 4.89 -1.85
N LEU A 22 2.01 4.66 -0.83
CA LEU A 22 3.46 4.71 -0.99
C LEU A 22 3.92 3.67 -2.02
N ALA A 23 3.40 2.44 -1.93
CA ALA A 23 3.91 1.32 -2.69
C ALA A 23 3.51 1.30 -4.16
N ILE A 24 2.30 1.76 -4.48
CA ILE A 24 1.78 1.69 -5.84
C ILE A 24 1.95 3.04 -6.55
N PRO A 25 1.17 4.10 -6.23
CA PRO A 25 1.26 5.35 -6.98
C PRO A 25 2.54 6.13 -6.72
N VAL A 26 3.04 6.22 -5.48
CA VAL A 26 4.25 7.04 -5.21
C VAL A 26 5.49 6.40 -5.80
N MET A 27 5.76 5.12 -5.49
CA MET A 27 6.89 4.42 -6.11
C MET A 27 6.75 4.32 -7.64
N GLY A 28 5.54 4.10 -8.17
CA GLY A 28 5.29 4.09 -9.60
C GLY A 28 5.57 5.44 -10.28
N LEU A 29 5.20 6.55 -9.62
CA LEU A 29 5.51 7.89 -10.09
C LEU A 29 7.03 8.13 -10.09
N ILE A 30 7.72 7.77 -9.00
CA ILE A 30 9.18 7.90 -8.92
C ILE A 30 9.86 7.10 -10.03
N VAL A 31 9.45 5.85 -10.25
CA VAL A 31 9.94 5.00 -11.35
C VAL A 31 9.70 5.66 -12.71
N THR A 32 8.52 6.24 -12.91
CA THR A 32 8.16 6.92 -14.17
C THR A 32 9.05 8.15 -14.41
N LEU A 33 9.23 8.98 -13.38
CA LEU A 33 10.03 10.21 -13.46
C LEU A 33 11.53 9.94 -13.64
N THR A 34 12.01 8.80 -13.15
CA THR A 34 13.43 8.39 -13.24
C THR A 34 13.74 7.58 -14.50
N GLY A 35 12.72 7.15 -15.25
CA GLY A 35 12.89 6.30 -16.44
C GLY A 35 13.31 4.85 -16.14
N SER A 36 13.39 4.45 -14.86
CA SER A 36 13.78 3.09 -14.44
C SER A 36 12.59 2.13 -14.50
N MET A 37 12.07 1.89 -15.71
CA MET A 37 10.85 1.10 -15.93
C MET A 37 11.03 -0.42 -15.77
N SER A 38 12.21 -0.89 -15.35
CA SER A 38 12.44 -2.32 -15.18
C SER A 38 11.71 -2.83 -13.95
N ALA A 39 10.76 -3.75 -14.14
CA ALA A 39 10.05 -4.39 -13.05
C ALA A 39 10.87 -5.50 -12.36
N MET A 40 11.89 -6.02 -13.01
CA MET A 40 12.74 -7.12 -12.51
C MET A 40 14.20 -6.88 -12.91
N TYR A 41 15.12 -7.70 -12.40
CA TYR A 41 16.48 -7.71 -12.94
C TYR A 41 16.45 -8.45 -14.28
N ALA A 42 16.77 -7.75 -15.37
CA ALA A 42 16.92 -8.37 -16.67
C ALA A 42 18.38 -8.74 -16.88
N TYR A 43 18.62 -9.94 -17.40
CA TYR A 43 19.96 -10.42 -17.70
C TYR A 43 20.04 -10.96 -19.12
N THR A 44 21.26 -10.98 -19.65
CA THR A 44 21.59 -11.63 -20.92
C THR A 44 22.70 -12.64 -20.70
N LEU A 45 22.58 -13.82 -21.32
CA LEU A 45 23.60 -14.85 -21.34
C LEU A 45 23.77 -15.34 -22.78
N GLY A 46 24.80 -14.84 -23.47
CA GLY A 46 24.94 -15.05 -24.91
C GLY A 46 23.79 -14.39 -25.68
N GLU A 47 23.01 -15.19 -26.42
CA GLU A 47 21.83 -14.74 -27.16
C GLU A 47 20.52 -14.86 -26.36
N GLU A 48 20.55 -15.46 -25.17
CA GLU A 48 19.37 -15.64 -24.32
C GLU A 48 19.16 -14.45 -23.38
N SER A 49 17.90 -14.04 -23.21
CA SER A 49 17.52 -12.99 -22.25
C SER A 49 16.48 -13.51 -21.27
N GLY A 50 16.61 -13.11 -20.00
CA GLY A 50 15.75 -13.58 -18.93
C GLY A 50 15.58 -12.58 -17.80
N TYR A 51 14.75 -12.96 -16.83
CA TYR A 51 14.44 -12.14 -15.66
C TYR A 51 14.67 -12.92 -14.37
N VAL A 52 15.20 -12.24 -13.35
CA VAL A 52 15.38 -12.80 -12.00
C VAL A 52 14.90 -11.85 -10.92
N LEU A 53 14.57 -12.41 -9.76
CA LEU A 53 14.11 -11.66 -8.59
C LEU A 53 15.26 -10.94 -7.87
N ALA A 54 16.48 -11.43 -8.00
CA ALA A 54 17.68 -10.86 -7.40
C ALA A 54 18.90 -11.16 -8.28
N PRO A 55 19.93 -10.29 -8.29
CA PRO A 55 21.15 -10.51 -9.08
C PRO A 55 21.85 -11.83 -8.75
N ALA A 56 21.81 -12.25 -7.48
CA ALA A 56 22.41 -13.50 -7.02
C ALA A 56 21.72 -14.77 -7.58
N LEU A 57 20.54 -14.64 -8.19
CA LEU A 57 19.83 -15.73 -8.84
C LEU A 57 20.09 -15.76 -10.36
N ALA A 58 20.87 -14.81 -10.89
CA ALA A 58 21.27 -14.83 -12.28
C ALA A 58 22.23 -16.01 -12.53
N PRO A 59 22.13 -16.69 -13.69
CA PRO A 59 23.08 -17.73 -14.07
C PRO A 59 24.52 -17.23 -14.07
N GLU A 60 25.48 -18.13 -13.84
CA GLU A 60 26.89 -17.77 -13.90
C GLU A 60 27.28 -17.26 -15.30
N GLY A 61 27.98 -16.14 -15.36
CA GLY A 61 28.35 -15.47 -16.62
C GLY A 61 27.24 -14.59 -17.23
N ALA A 62 26.07 -14.49 -16.61
CA ALA A 62 25.02 -13.59 -17.07
C ALA A 62 25.35 -12.11 -16.75
N GLU A 63 25.10 -11.23 -17.71
CA GLU A 63 25.25 -9.78 -17.54
C GLU A 63 23.90 -9.15 -17.18
N ILE A 64 23.85 -8.34 -16.11
CA ILE A 64 22.64 -7.60 -15.73
C ILE A 64 22.54 -6.35 -16.60
N VAL A 65 21.61 -6.36 -17.55
CA VAL A 65 21.41 -5.26 -18.50
C VAL A 65 20.37 -4.25 -18.05
N ALA A 66 19.49 -4.62 -17.10
CA ALA A 66 18.56 -3.69 -16.49
C ALA A 66 18.31 -4.02 -15.01
N SER A 67 18.27 -2.97 -14.18
CA SER A 67 17.99 -3.08 -12.75
C SER A 67 16.74 -2.29 -12.36
N PRO A 68 15.90 -2.84 -11.48
CA PRO A 68 14.75 -2.12 -10.94
C PRO A 68 15.22 -1.10 -9.90
N LEU A 69 14.66 0.11 -9.93
CA LEU A 69 14.92 1.13 -8.89
C LEU A 69 14.51 0.64 -7.49
N PHE A 70 13.41 -0.09 -7.41
CA PHE A 70 12.93 -0.71 -6.19
C PHE A 70 12.88 -2.23 -6.38
N SER A 71 13.62 -2.98 -5.54
CA SER A 71 13.71 -4.43 -5.72
C SER A 71 12.32 -5.10 -5.72
N PRO A 72 12.12 -6.19 -6.49
CA PRO A 72 10.83 -6.88 -6.55
C PRO A 72 10.32 -7.32 -5.17
N ASN A 73 11.22 -7.85 -4.34
CA ASN A 73 10.89 -8.32 -2.99
C ASN A 73 10.44 -7.17 -2.07
N MET A 74 11.11 -6.01 -2.13
CA MET A 74 10.74 -4.86 -1.29
C MET A 74 9.35 -4.33 -1.63
N ARG A 75 9.03 -4.21 -2.93
CA ARG A 75 7.68 -3.80 -3.38
C ARG A 75 6.62 -4.78 -2.92
N ALA A 76 6.88 -6.08 -3.08
CA ALA A 76 5.97 -7.13 -2.64
C ALA A 76 5.72 -7.05 -1.13
N TRP A 77 6.76 -6.88 -0.31
CA TRP A 77 6.60 -6.76 1.14
C TRP A 77 5.82 -5.51 1.56
N LEU A 78 6.07 -4.35 0.96
CA LEU A 78 5.34 -3.12 1.29
C LEU A 78 3.83 -3.26 1.01
N ILE A 79 3.48 -3.85 -0.14
CA ILE A 79 2.09 -4.12 -0.50
C ILE A 79 1.51 -5.18 0.45
N ALA A 80 2.23 -6.28 0.70
CA ALA A 80 1.76 -7.35 1.57
C ALA A 80 1.47 -6.86 2.99
N ILE A 81 2.34 -6.02 3.57
CA ILE A 81 2.12 -5.43 4.90
C ILE A 81 0.90 -4.50 4.87
N GLY A 82 0.79 -3.62 3.88
CA GLY A 82 -0.37 -2.72 3.74
C GLY A 82 -1.69 -3.49 3.65
N LEU A 83 -1.73 -4.53 2.80
CA LEU A 83 -2.89 -5.41 2.66
C LEU A 83 -3.15 -6.24 3.91
N THR A 84 -2.12 -6.67 4.63
CA THR A 84 -2.28 -7.40 5.90
C THR A 84 -2.95 -6.49 6.93
N ILE A 85 -2.49 -5.24 7.07
CA ILE A 85 -3.08 -4.27 8.00
C ILE A 85 -4.54 -3.99 7.63
N TRP A 86 -4.83 -3.77 6.34
CA TRP A 86 -6.20 -3.58 5.88
C TRP A 86 -7.07 -4.82 6.04
N GLY A 87 -6.55 -6.00 5.78
CA GLY A 87 -7.26 -7.27 5.98
C GLY A 87 -7.61 -7.48 7.45
N LEU A 88 -6.65 -7.28 8.35
CA LEU A 88 -6.88 -7.36 9.80
C LEU A 88 -7.88 -6.31 10.28
N TYR A 89 -7.77 -5.08 9.78
CA TYR A 89 -8.72 -4.01 10.11
C TYR A 89 -10.13 -4.31 9.58
N ALA A 90 -10.26 -4.85 8.37
CA ALA A 90 -11.54 -5.23 7.80
C ALA A 90 -12.21 -6.33 8.63
N ILE A 91 -11.43 -7.34 9.05
CA ILE A 91 -11.90 -8.39 9.98
C ILE A 91 -12.35 -7.76 11.31
N TYR A 92 -11.51 -6.94 11.94
CA TYR A 92 -11.86 -6.23 13.17
C TYR A 92 -13.17 -5.44 13.01
N ARG A 93 -13.32 -4.71 11.91
CA ARG A 93 -14.49 -3.86 11.66
C ARG A 93 -15.78 -4.66 11.45
N VAL A 94 -15.71 -5.90 10.96
CA VAL A 94 -16.88 -6.79 10.84
C VAL A 94 -17.42 -7.19 12.21
N PHE A 95 -16.54 -7.38 13.20
CA PHE A 95 -16.93 -7.83 14.54
C PHE A 95 -17.12 -6.69 15.56
N ALA A 96 -16.57 -5.51 15.30
CA ALA A 96 -16.70 -4.37 16.20
C ALA A 96 -18.15 -3.78 16.19
N PRO A 97 -18.76 -3.52 17.36
CA PRO A 97 -20.08 -2.90 17.44
C PRO A 97 -20.12 -1.54 16.74
N ARG A 98 -21.18 -1.29 15.95
CA ARG A 98 -21.42 0.05 15.39
C ARG A 98 -21.99 0.94 16.49
N THR A 99 -21.21 1.90 16.99
CA THR A 99 -21.71 2.90 17.93
C THR A 99 -22.85 3.67 17.25
N PRO A 100 -24.09 3.64 17.79
CA PRO A 100 -25.18 4.38 17.20
C PRO A 100 -24.86 5.88 17.29
N GLU A 101 -24.92 6.57 16.15
CA GLU A 101 -24.86 8.03 16.13
C GLU A 101 -25.94 8.56 17.07
N ARG A 102 -25.52 9.32 18.10
CA ARG A 102 -26.45 10.08 18.93
C ARG A 102 -27.15 11.07 18.00
N ARG A 103 -28.35 10.71 17.51
CA ARG A 103 -29.26 11.67 16.86
C ARG A 103 -29.29 12.90 17.76
N LYS A 104 -28.84 14.04 17.23
CA LYS A 104 -29.17 15.31 17.86
C LYS A 104 -30.69 15.37 17.88
N SER A 105 -31.27 15.16 19.07
CA SER A 105 -32.68 15.46 19.28
C SER A 105 -32.87 16.92 18.85
N PRO A 106 -33.86 17.25 18.00
CA PRO A 106 -34.24 18.64 17.84
C PRO A 106 -34.54 19.14 19.24
N ALA A 107 -33.73 20.07 19.74
CA ALA A 107 -34.03 20.75 20.96
C ALA A 107 -35.37 21.45 20.73
N ALA A 108 -36.31 21.24 21.65
CA ALA A 108 -37.64 21.83 21.63
C ALA A 108 -37.56 23.30 21.21
N GLU A 109 -38.24 23.62 20.12
CA GLU A 109 -38.58 24.98 19.73
C GLU A 109 -39.37 25.58 20.91
N PRO A 110 -38.90 26.69 21.52
CA PRO A 110 -39.71 27.36 22.53
C PRO A 110 -40.95 27.89 21.82
N ALA A 111 -42.13 27.41 22.21
CA ALA A 111 -43.39 27.98 21.82
C ALA A 111 -43.46 29.39 22.43
N ASP A 112 -43.35 30.41 21.58
CA ASP A 112 -43.75 31.78 21.89
C ASP A 112 -45.28 31.83 21.90
N ASP A 113 -45.88 32.02 23.08
CA ASP A 113 -47.24 32.53 23.30
C ASP A 113 -47.22 33.50 24.49
#